data_AF-A0A672ZIY5-F1
#
_entry.id   AF-A0A672ZIY5-F1
#
_cell.length_a   1.000
_cell.length_b   1.000
_cell.length_c   1.000
_cell.angle_alpha   90.00
_cell.angle_beta   90.00
_cell.angle_gamma   90.00
#
_symmetry.space_group_name_H-M   'P 1'
#
loop_
_entity.id
_entity.type
_entity.pdbx_description
1 polymer ?
#
loop_
_entity_poly.entity_id
_entity_poly.type
_entity_poly.pdbx_seq_one_letter_code
_entity_poly.pdbx_strand_id
1 'polypeptide(L)'
;MDNIYIFNVFFFVLFESVVGTDLHHNLQHINYTFRLFMLKPHQVELPALSPTMQTGTIARWEKKEGEKIGEGDLIAEVETDKATVGFEMLEECYLAKILVPEGTRDVSVGSVICITVDNPDLIPAFKDVTLDSINAAGAAPSAAASAPPPPPPPAAAAPPAAPGSSYPTHLKIALPALSPTMTMGTVQRWEKKVGEKLSEGDLLAEIETDKATIGFEVQEEGYLAKIMVPEGTRDVPLGTPLCIIVEKESDIAAFKDYVETGVAEVSTPPPAPAPAAVPTPAAASTPTPAPAAAVPAGPRKGRVFASPLAKKLAAEKGIDLAQVSGSGPDGRITRKDIDTFVPPKAAPAVAAAPAPAAAPAAPAPAAAAPAGTYTDIPISNIRKVIAQRLMQSKQTIPHYYLSVDVNMDQVLELRKELNEVKAQNIKLSVNDFIIKASALACLKIPECNSSWMETVIRQNHVVDVSVAVSTASGLITPIVFNAHTKGLASISSDVSALAAKARENKLQPHEFQGGTFTISNLGMFGIKNFSAIINPPQACILAVGGSEKRLIPADNEKGFDVVNIMSVTLSCDHRVVDGAVGAQWLAEFRKFLEKPVTMLL
;
A
#
# COMPACT_ATOMS: atom_id res chain seq x y z
N MET A 1 11.25 24.57 31.16
CA MET A 1 10.00 23.89 31.56
C MET A 1 8.85 24.89 31.42
N ASP A 2 7.64 24.53 31.80
CA ASP A 2 6.50 25.45 32.01
C ASP A 2 5.97 26.22 30.77
N ASN A 3 5.31 25.50 29.86
CA ASN A 3 4.18 26.09 29.10
C ASN A 3 3.19 25.07 28.46
N ILE A 4 3.23 23.78 28.83
CA ILE A 4 2.38 22.73 28.22
C ILE A 4 1.16 22.37 29.09
N TYR A 5 1.17 22.66 30.38
CA TYR A 5 0.14 22.18 31.33
C TYR A 5 -1.25 22.84 31.24
N ILE A 6 -1.38 24.00 30.59
CA ILE A 6 -2.64 24.76 30.60
C ILE A 6 -3.68 24.22 29.59
N PHE A 7 -3.25 23.54 28.52
CA PHE A 7 -4.16 23.15 27.43
C PHE A 7 -5.04 21.92 27.75
N ASN A 8 -4.59 21.01 28.61
CA ASN A 8 -5.33 19.78 28.95
C ASN A 8 -6.44 19.98 29.99
N VAL A 9 -6.35 20.98 30.87
CA VAL A 9 -7.34 21.19 31.94
C VAL A 9 -8.66 21.76 31.40
N PHE A 10 -8.60 22.59 30.36
CA PHE A 10 -9.77 23.33 29.87
C PHE A 10 -10.79 22.44 29.12
N PHE A 11 -10.35 21.30 28.58
CA PHE A 11 -11.24 20.38 27.87
C PHE A 11 -12.01 19.43 28.83
N PHE A 12 -11.47 19.18 30.02
CA PHE A 12 -12.06 18.25 30.99
C PHE A 12 -13.25 18.87 31.74
N VAL A 13 -13.14 20.15 32.12
CA VAL A 13 -14.15 20.85 32.94
C VAL A 13 -15.44 21.15 32.17
N LEU A 14 -15.39 21.27 30.83
CA LEU A 14 -16.58 21.60 30.04
C LEU A 14 -17.54 20.43 29.82
N PHE A 15 -17.11 19.18 30.06
CA PHE A 15 -17.91 17.99 29.76
C PHE A 15 -18.77 17.49 30.93
N GLU A 16 -18.47 17.85 32.18
CA GLU A 16 -19.29 17.46 33.35
C GLU A 16 -20.60 18.27 33.52
N SER A 17 -20.74 19.42 32.84
CA SER A 17 -21.83 20.37 33.11
C SER A 17 -23.16 20.05 32.40
N VAL A 18 -23.21 19.01 31.56
CA VAL A 18 -24.43 18.63 30.79
C VAL A 18 -24.57 17.11 30.74
N VAL A 19 -25.80 16.61 30.99
CA VAL A 19 -26.19 15.19 31.09
C VAL A 19 -25.62 14.47 32.33
N GLY A 20 -26.32 14.64 33.46
CA GLY A 20 -26.08 13.83 34.66
C GLY A 20 -26.78 12.47 34.64
N THR A 21 -26.33 11.57 35.52
CA THR A 21 -27.07 10.40 36.04
C THR A 21 -27.62 9.38 35.04
N ASP A 22 -26.75 8.73 34.24
CA ASP A 22 -27.01 7.33 33.81
C ASP A 22 -25.72 6.49 33.53
N LEU A 23 -24.59 6.93 34.11
CA LEU A 23 -23.24 6.47 33.72
C LEU A 23 -22.58 5.50 34.70
N HIS A 24 -23.32 4.64 35.40
CA HIS A 24 -22.74 3.60 36.26
C HIS A 24 -22.86 2.18 35.68
N HIS A 25 -23.96 1.83 35.02
CA HIS A 25 -24.10 0.53 34.34
C HIS A 25 -23.26 0.47 33.05
N ASN A 26 -23.25 1.56 32.26
CA ASN A 26 -22.43 1.64 31.04
C ASN A 26 -20.92 1.63 31.31
N LEU A 27 -20.47 2.14 32.46
CA LEU A 27 -19.03 2.29 32.73
C LEU A 27 -18.31 0.94 32.90
N GLN A 28 -18.99 -0.10 33.39
CA GLN A 28 -18.39 -1.44 33.47
C GLN A 28 -18.23 -2.07 32.08
N HIS A 29 -19.25 -2.00 31.22
CA HIS A 29 -19.12 -2.45 29.83
C HIS A 29 -18.05 -1.68 29.05
N ILE A 30 -18.02 -0.35 29.16
CA ILE A 30 -17.03 0.49 28.47
C ILE A 30 -15.60 0.16 28.94
N ASN A 31 -15.36 -0.03 30.25
CA ASN A 31 -14.03 -0.43 30.74
C ASN A 31 -13.62 -1.85 30.32
N TYR A 32 -14.57 -2.79 30.20
CA TYR A 32 -14.28 -4.12 29.65
C TYR A 32 -13.85 -4.03 28.18
N THR A 33 -14.59 -3.28 27.37
CA THR A 33 -14.27 -3.05 25.95
C THR A 33 -12.95 -2.29 25.76
N PHE A 34 -12.62 -1.32 26.62
CA PHE A 34 -11.35 -0.58 26.54
C PHE A 34 -10.14 -1.41 26.99
N ARG A 35 -10.28 -2.29 27.99
CA ARG A 35 -9.19 -3.22 28.37
C ARG A 35 -8.91 -4.26 27.28
N LEU A 36 -9.93 -4.72 26.56
CA LEU A 36 -9.78 -5.68 25.46
C LEU A 36 -8.97 -5.14 24.26
N PHE A 37 -8.75 -3.81 24.19
CA PHE A 37 -7.96 -3.16 23.15
C PHE A 37 -6.46 -2.97 23.50
N MET A 38 -6.02 -3.35 24.70
CA MET A 38 -4.69 -3.00 25.24
C MET A 38 -3.71 -4.17 25.46
N LEU A 39 -4.14 -5.42 25.25
CA LEU A 39 -3.23 -6.56 25.06
C LEU A 39 -3.68 -7.35 23.84
N LYS A 40 -2.77 -7.63 22.91
CA LYS A 40 -2.98 -8.63 21.86
C LYS A 40 -2.68 -10.02 22.45
N PRO A 41 -3.44 -11.07 22.10
CA PRO A 41 -3.03 -12.43 22.40
C PRO A 41 -1.73 -12.76 21.65
N HIS A 42 -0.83 -13.52 22.28
CA HIS A 42 0.38 -13.99 21.62
C HIS A 42 0.03 -15.23 20.79
N GLN A 43 0.30 -15.16 19.49
CA GLN A 43 0.07 -16.27 18.56
C GLN A 43 1.38 -17.05 18.44
N VAL A 44 1.40 -18.29 18.91
CA VAL A 44 2.59 -19.13 18.89
C VAL A 44 2.64 -19.88 17.56
N GLU A 45 3.57 -19.48 16.70
CA GLU A 45 3.88 -20.16 15.45
C GLU A 45 4.82 -21.35 15.67
N LEU A 46 4.74 -22.36 14.79
CA LEU A 46 5.69 -23.48 14.77
C LEU A 46 7.07 -23.01 14.24
N PRO A 47 8.15 -23.00 15.04
CA PRO A 47 9.46 -22.58 14.58
C PRO A 47 10.18 -23.68 13.76
N ALA A 48 11.24 -23.30 13.05
CA ALA A 48 12.14 -24.24 12.38
C ALA A 48 13.03 -24.97 13.40
N LEU A 49 12.58 -26.13 13.90
CA LEU A 49 13.32 -26.98 14.84
C LEU A 49 14.49 -27.75 14.18
N SER A 50 14.64 -27.66 12.86
CA SER A 50 15.81 -28.16 12.12
C SER A 50 16.16 -27.22 10.94
N PRO A 51 17.44 -27.09 10.53
CA PRO A 51 17.84 -26.24 9.39
C PRO A 51 17.28 -26.66 8.02
N THR A 52 16.64 -27.83 7.93
CA THR A 52 15.99 -28.34 6.71
C THR A 52 14.47 -28.51 6.86
N MET A 53 13.91 -28.15 8.02
CA MET A 53 12.50 -28.32 8.33
C MET A 53 11.64 -27.29 7.57
N GLN A 54 10.72 -27.77 6.73
CA GLN A 54 9.68 -26.95 6.08
C GLN A 54 8.29 -27.25 6.67
N THR A 55 8.04 -28.51 7.03
CA THR A 55 6.86 -28.98 7.76
C THR A 55 7.27 -29.81 8.98
N GLY A 56 6.35 -29.96 9.93
CA GLY A 56 6.46 -30.86 11.09
C GLY A 56 5.14 -31.55 11.40
N THR A 57 5.19 -32.58 12.25
CA THR A 57 4.00 -33.24 12.81
C THR A 57 3.95 -32.98 14.30
N ILE A 58 2.84 -32.50 14.85
CA ILE A 58 2.71 -32.40 16.31
C ILE A 58 2.39 -33.79 16.85
N ALA A 59 3.40 -34.45 17.42
CA ALA A 59 3.29 -35.81 17.92
C ALA A 59 2.45 -35.86 19.21
N ARG A 60 2.64 -34.88 20.11
CA ARG A 60 1.97 -34.82 21.42
C ARG A 60 1.95 -33.40 21.98
N TRP A 61 0.91 -33.05 22.74
CA TRP A 61 0.90 -31.87 23.61
C TRP A 61 1.12 -32.31 25.08
N GLU A 62 2.10 -31.73 25.77
CA GLU A 62 2.35 -32.01 27.20
C GLU A 62 1.61 -31.03 28.14
N LYS A 63 1.18 -29.88 27.63
CA LYS A 63 0.40 -28.86 28.35
C LYS A 63 -1.03 -28.77 27.80
N LYS A 64 -1.98 -28.41 28.66
CA LYS A 64 -3.42 -28.31 28.32
C LYS A 64 -3.94 -26.88 28.33
N GLU A 65 -5.04 -26.65 27.62
CA GLU A 65 -5.77 -25.39 27.63
C GLU A 65 -6.13 -24.97 29.07
N GLY A 66 -5.64 -23.81 29.48
CA GLY A 66 -5.80 -23.25 30.82
C GLY A 66 -4.59 -23.40 31.76
N GLU A 67 -3.57 -24.17 31.40
CA GLU A 67 -2.38 -24.38 32.24
C GLU A 67 -1.35 -23.24 32.11
N LYS A 68 -0.61 -22.96 33.21
CA LYS A 68 0.56 -22.06 33.16
C LYS A 68 1.77 -22.81 32.59
N ILE A 69 2.52 -22.09 31.77
CA ILE A 69 3.80 -22.49 31.19
C ILE A 69 4.89 -21.57 31.78
N GLY A 70 5.99 -22.15 32.26
CA GLY A 70 7.19 -21.42 32.68
C GLY A 70 8.21 -21.20 31.55
N GLU A 71 9.19 -20.34 31.78
CA GLU A 71 10.40 -20.27 30.95
C GLU A 71 11.15 -21.61 31.02
N GLY A 72 11.37 -22.25 29.87
CA GLY A 72 11.96 -23.58 29.74
C GLY A 72 11.00 -24.76 29.92
N ASP A 73 9.68 -24.53 30.07
CA ASP A 73 8.71 -25.64 30.09
C ASP A 73 8.48 -26.19 28.68
N LEU A 74 8.57 -27.52 28.54
CA LEU A 74 8.12 -28.27 27.37
C LEU A 74 6.59 -28.14 27.20
N ILE A 75 6.14 -27.75 26.01
CA ILE A 75 4.71 -27.61 25.67
C ILE A 75 4.20 -28.68 24.70
N ALA A 76 5.04 -29.11 23.75
CA ALA A 76 4.68 -30.09 22.74
C ALA A 76 5.90 -30.90 22.26
N GLU A 77 5.68 -32.13 21.82
CA GLU A 77 6.65 -32.92 21.05
C GLU A 77 6.34 -32.77 19.55
N VAL A 78 7.34 -32.37 18.76
CA VAL A 78 7.22 -32.18 17.31
C VAL A 78 8.10 -33.20 16.59
N GLU A 79 7.50 -34.07 15.79
CA GLU A 79 8.21 -35.00 14.92
C GLU A 79 8.66 -34.29 13.63
N THR A 80 9.97 -34.32 13.38
CA THR A 80 10.63 -33.71 12.21
C THR A 80 11.22 -34.79 11.30
N ASP A 81 11.72 -34.40 10.12
CA ASP A 81 12.40 -35.26 9.15
C ASP A 81 13.74 -35.87 9.62
N LYS A 82 14.14 -35.61 10.88
CA LYS A 82 15.40 -36.07 11.50
C LYS A 82 15.23 -36.65 12.90
N ALA A 83 14.33 -36.10 13.72
CA ALA A 83 14.07 -36.54 15.09
C ALA A 83 12.73 -36.00 15.62
N THR A 84 12.20 -36.63 16.66
CA THR A 84 11.24 -35.96 17.56
C THR A 84 11.99 -34.97 18.44
N VAL A 85 11.56 -33.71 18.44
CA VAL A 85 12.18 -32.60 19.16
C VAL A 85 11.14 -31.99 20.10
N GLY A 86 11.52 -31.75 21.36
CA GLY A 86 10.69 -31.03 22.30
C GLY A 86 10.64 -29.54 21.97
N PHE A 87 9.44 -28.95 21.94
CA PHE A 87 9.23 -27.52 21.82
C PHE A 87 8.94 -26.91 23.19
N GLU A 88 9.88 -26.08 23.66
CA GLU A 88 9.86 -25.41 24.97
C GLU A 88 9.49 -23.92 24.80
N MET A 89 8.83 -23.32 25.79
CA MET A 89 8.55 -21.87 25.78
C MET A 89 9.69 -21.06 26.40
N LEU A 90 9.95 -19.90 25.80
CA LEU A 90 10.99 -18.96 26.23
C LEU A 90 10.45 -17.84 27.16
N GLU A 91 9.15 -17.81 27.43
CA GLU A 91 8.47 -16.76 28.20
C GLU A 91 7.38 -17.36 29.11
N GLU A 92 7.21 -16.83 30.33
CA GLU A 92 6.11 -17.25 31.22
C GLU A 92 4.75 -16.81 30.67
N CYS A 93 3.85 -17.75 30.40
CA CYS A 93 2.52 -17.47 29.84
C CYS A 93 1.47 -18.50 30.25
N TYR A 94 0.21 -18.29 29.87
CA TYR A 94 -0.89 -19.26 30.02
C TYR A 94 -1.36 -19.74 28.65
N LEU A 95 -1.56 -21.05 28.49
CA LEU A 95 -2.04 -21.65 27.25
C LEU A 95 -3.55 -21.39 27.08
N ALA A 96 -3.93 -20.44 26.24
CA ALA A 96 -5.32 -20.03 26.09
C ALA A 96 -6.14 -20.98 25.20
N LYS A 97 -5.57 -21.43 24.08
CA LYS A 97 -6.23 -22.31 23.11
C LYS A 97 -5.20 -23.10 22.29
N ILE A 98 -5.42 -24.40 22.11
CA ILE A 98 -4.70 -25.23 21.12
C ILE A 98 -5.47 -25.14 19.80
N LEU A 99 -4.76 -24.77 18.71
CA LEU A 99 -5.35 -24.58 17.39
C LEU A 99 -5.09 -25.78 16.47
N VAL A 100 -3.92 -26.41 16.61
CA VAL A 100 -3.54 -27.62 15.87
C VAL A 100 -3.60 -28.84 16.79
N PRO A 101 -4.51 -29.81 16.57
CA PRO A 101 -4.65 -30.99 17.43
C PRO A 101 -3.47 -31.96 17.29
N GLU A 102 -3.28 -32.80 18.30
CA GLU A 102 -2.28 -33.88 18.29
C GLU A 102 -2.46 -34.83 17.10
N GLY A 103 -1.35 -35.32 16.55
CA GLY A 103 -1.32 -36.17 15.36
C GLY A 103 -1.50 -35.43 14.03
N THR A 104 -1.67 -34.10 14.02
CA THR A 104 -1.71 -33.32 12.76
C THR A 104 -0.35 -33.35 12.08
N ARG A 105 -0.34 -33.84 10.84
CA ARG A 105 0.84 -33.94 9.97
C ARG A 105 0.97 -32.72 9.06
N ASP A 106 2.17 -32.54 8.52
CA ASP A 106 2.49 -31.55 7.49
C ASP A 106 2.16 -30.10 7.87
N VAL A 107 2.29 -29.77 9.16
CA VAL A 107 2.15 -28.40 9.68
C VAL A 107 3.34 -27.57 9.23
N SER A 108 3.12 -26.59 8.37
CA SER A 108 4.20 -25.72 7.87
C SER A 108 4.82 -24.89 8.99
N VAL A 109 6.15 -24.72 8.95
CA VAL A 109 6.86 -23.73 9.77
C VAL A 109 6.25 -22.34 9.55
N GLY A 110 6.02 -21.58 10.62
CA GLY A 110 5.28 -20.31 10.59
C GLY A 110 3.74 -20.44 10.70
N SER A 111 3.19 -21.66 10.83
CA SER A 111 1.77 -21.85 11.12
C SER A 111 1.49 -21.62 12.60
N VAL A 112 0.43 -20.88 12.95
CA VAL A 112 -0.01 -20.69 14.35
C VAL A 112 -0.56 -22.00 14.92
N ILE A 113 0.11 -22.57 15.92
CA ILE A 113 -0.23 -23.87 16.53
C ILE A 113 -1.03 -23.74 17.84
N CYS A 114 -0.84 -22.64 18.59
CA CYS A 114 -1.64 -22.32 19.77
C CYS A 114 -1.65 -20.80 20.06
N ILE A 115 -2.51 -20.40 20.99
CA ILE A 115 -2.62 -19.03 21.50
C ILE A 115 -2.21 -19.02 22.97
N THR A 116 -1.36 -18.09 23.37
CA THR A 116 -0.99 -17.83 24.76
C THR A 116 -1.39 -16.43 25.21
N VAL A 117 -1.59 -16.25 26.52
CA VAL A 117 -1.97 -14.98 27.16
C VAL A 117 -1.24 -14.77 28.48
N ASP A 118 -0.93 -13.51 28.79
CA ASP A 118 -0.16 -13.12 29.99
C ASP A 118 -0.98 -13.21 31.30
N ASN A 119 -2.31 -13.23 31.19
CA ASN A 119 -3.24 -13.18 32.32
C ASN A 119 -4.36 -14.24 32.18
N PRO A 120 -4.59 -15.10 33.20
CA PRO A 120 -5.62 -16.14 33.14
C PRO A 120 -7.05 -15.61 32.99
N ASP A 121 -7.33 -14.36 33.38
CA ASP A 121 -8.65 -13.72 33.19
C ASP A 121 -9.06 -13.61 31.71
N LEU A 122 -8.10 -13.69 30.77
CA LEU A 122 -8.33 -13.59 29.33
C LEU A 122 -8.62 -14.95 28.66
N ILE A 123 -8.27 -16.07 29.29
CA ILE A 123 -8.47 -17.43 28.74
C ILE A 123 -9.93 -17.68 28.27
N PRO A 124 -10.99 -17.23 28.99
CA PRO A 124 -12.37 -17.42 28.54
C PRO A 124 -12.72 -16.79 27.19
N ALA A 125 -12.00 -15.75 26.76
CA ALA A 125 -12.30 -15.02 25.52
C ALA A 125 -11.83 -15.73 24.24
N PHE A 126 -10.96 -16.74 24.34
CA PHE A 126 -10.36 -17.43 23.20
C PHE A 126 -10.87 -18.87 23.00
N LYS A 127 -11.88 -19.29 23.77
CA LYS A 127 -12.40 -20.67 23.76
C LYS A 127 -13.03 -21.08 22.42
N ASP A 128 -13.67 -20.14 21.74
CA ASP A 128 -14.40 -20.36 20.48
C ASP A 128 -13.57 -20.01 19.23
N VAL A 129 -12.26 -19.76 19.39
CA VAL A 129 -11.36 -19.36 18.30
C VAL A 129 -10.79 -20.60 17.59
N THR A 130 -10.91 -20.62 16.26
CA THR A 130 -10.41 -21.67 15.36
C THR A 130 -9.41 -21.11 14.35
N LEU A 131 -8.63 -21.99 13.70
CA LEU A 131 -7.69 -21.62 12.63
C LEU A 131 -8.35 -20.75 11.55
N ASP A 132 -9.56 -21.11 11.11
CA ASP A 132 -10.31 -20.36 10.08
C ASP A 132 -10.60 -18.91 10.51
N SER A 133 -10.91 -18.70 11.80
CA SER A 133 -11.21 -17.37 12.34
C SER A 133 -9.97 -16.46 12.43
N ILE A 134 -8.77 -17.04 12.57
CA ILE A 134 -7.50 -16.30 12.55
C ILE A 134 -7.09 -16.01 11.11
N ASN A 135 -7.18 -17.01 10.23
CA ASN A 135 -6.88 -16.86 8.80
C ASN A 135 -7.79 -15.81 8.13
N ALA A 136 -9.07 -15.73 8.53
CA ALA A 136 -10.00 -14.69 8.07
C ALA A 136 -9.65 -13.27 8.55
N ALA A 137 -8.88 -13.13 9.64
CA ALA A 137 -8.36 -11.86 10.14
C ALA A 137 -6.93 -11.54 9.65
N GLY A 138 -6.28 -12.49 8.96
CA GLY A 138 -4.83 -12.50 8.70
C GLY A 138 -4.43 -13.02 7.32
N ALA A 139 -5.13 -12.61 6.25
CA ALA A 139 -4.74 -12.86 4.86
C ALA A 139 -4.87 -11.55 4.05
N ALA A 140 -4.07 -11.30 3.01
CA ALA A 140 -3.19 -12.19 2.22
C ALA A 140 -2.08 -11.36 1.52
N PRO A 141 -1.25 -11.91 0.60
CA PRO A 141 -0.71 -13.28 0.48
C PRO A 141 0.82 -13.31 0.19
N SER A 142 1.44 -14.50 0.23
CA SER A 142 2.39 -14.96 -0.82
C SER A 142 2.65 -16.47 -0.71
N ALA A 143 3.30 -17.09 -1.69
CA ALA A 143 3.56 -18.53 -1.77
C ALA A 143 4.96 -18.86 -2.34
N ALA A 144 5.38 -20.13 -2.20
CA ALA A 144 5.92 -21.02 -3.26
C ALA A 144 7.21 -21.83 -2.93
N ALA A 145 7.33 -22.97 -3.65
CA ALA A 145 8.54 -23.73 -4.03
C ALA A 145 9.21 -24.72 -3.03
N SER A 146 9.78 -25.87 -3.44
CA SER A 146 9.67 -26.67 -4.70
C SER A 146 10.42 -28.05 -4.67
N ALA A 147 10.11 -28.92 -5.66
CA ALA A 147 10.92 -30.04 -6.22
C ALA A 147 11.14 -31.34 -5.38
N PRO A 148 11.66 -32.47 -5.95
CA PRO A 148 11.66 -33.02 -7.33
C PRO A 148 11.05 -34.47 -7.43
N PRO A 149 10.98 -35.15 -8.60
CA PRO A 149 10.04 -36.30 -8.82
C PRO A 149 10.60 -37.75 -8.77
N PRO A 150 9.73 -38.77 -8.54
CA PRO A 150 9.98 -40.22 -8.71
C PRO A 150 9.45 -40.81 -10.05
N PRO A 151 9.77 -42.08 -10.41
CA PRO A 151 9.54 -42.68 -11.75
C PRO A 151 8.13 -43.30 -11.99
N PRO A 152 7.74 -43.61 -13.25
CA PRO A 152 6.36 -43.93 -13.63
C PRO A 152 5.92 -45.41 -13.46
N PRO A 153 4.73 -45.67 -12.88
CA PRO A 153 4.01 -46.96 -12.96
C PRO A 153 2.97 -46.99 -14.13
N PRO A 154 2.38 -48.16 -14.46
CA PRO A 154 1.67 -48.37 -15.73
C PRO A 154 0.19 -47.92 -15.75
N ALA A 155 -0.35 -47.77 -16.96
CA ALA A 155 -1.70 -47.26 -17.22
C ALA A 155 -2.84 -48.23 -16.82
N ALA A 156 -3.83 -47.72 -16.08
CA ALA A 156 -5.12 -48.37 -15.86
C ALA A 156 -6.23 -47.35 -15.50
N ALA A 157 -7.37 -47.45 -16.19
CA ALA A 157 -8.72 -46.95 -15.87
C ALA A 157 -8.94 -45.50 -15.35
N ALA A 158 -9.87 -44.78 -15.99
CA ALA A 158 -10.33 -43.47 -15.53
C ALA A 158 -11.18 -43.53 -14.24
N PRO A 159 -11.09 -42.52 -13.34
CA PRO A 159 -11.94 -42.43 -12.15
C PRO A 159 -13.39 -41.99 -12.49
N PRO A 160 -14.38 -42.30 -11.64
CA PRO A 160 -15.77 -41.90 -11.85
C PRO A 160 -16.01 -40.40 -11.57
N ALA A 161 -17.00 -39.82 -12.23
CA ALA A 161 -17.32 -38.40 -12.13
C ALA A 161 -17.86 -38.00 -10.73
N ALA A 162 -17.38 -36.86 -10.22
CA ALA A 162 -17.98 -36.18 -9.07
C ALA A 162 -19.17 -35.31 -9.53
N PRO A 163 -20.29 -35.28 -8.79
CA PRO A 163 -21.46 -34.46 -9.15
C PRO A 163 -21.28 -33.00 -8.70
N GLY A 164 -21.49 -32.02 -9.59
CA GLY A 164 -21.67 -30.62 -9.15
C GLY A 164 -21.11 -29.48 -9.99
N SER A 165 -20.91 -29.61 -11.31
CA SER A 165 -20.75 -28.43 -12.19
C SER A 165 -21.60 -28.55 -13.44
N SER A 166 -22.05 -27.41 -13.97
CA SER A 166 -22.96 -27.29 -15.12
C SER A 166 -22.26 -27.27 -16.48
N TYR A 167 -20.94 -27.53 -16.50
CA TYR A 167 -20.09 -27.38 -17.67
C TYR A 167 -19.46 -28.72 -18.10
N PRO A 168 -19.28 -28.96 -19.42
CA PRO A 168 -18.55 -30.13 -19.92
C PRO A 168 -17.11 -30.24 -19.39
N THR A 169 -16.46 -31.39 -19.64
CA THR A 169 -15.03 -31.58 -19.38
C THR A 169 -14.21 -30.50 -20.08
N HIS A 170 -13.44 -29.74 -19.30
CA HIS A 170 -12.66 -28.60 -19.80
C HIS A 170 -11.36 -28.44 -19.02
N LEU A 171 -10.34 -27.96 -19.72
CA LEU A 171 -9.01 -27.66 -19.21
C LEU A 171 -8.86 -26.15 -19.03
N LYS A 172 -8.35 -25.71 -17.88
CA LYS A 172 -8.05 -24.29 -17.60
C LYS A 172 -6.56 -24.05 -17.77
N ILE A 173 -6.17 -23.31 -18.81
CA ILE A 173 -4.78 -22.94 -19.05
C ILE A 173 -4.46 -21.66 -18.27
N ALA A 174 -3.62 -21.79 -17.24
CA ALA A 174 -3.11 -20.68 -16.45
C ALA A 174 -1.73 -20.22 -16.93
N LEU A 175 -1.39 -18.95 -16.69
CA LEU A 175 -0.07 -18.38 -17.04
C LEU A 175 1.06 -19.10 -16.29
N PRO A 176 1.96 -19.84 -16.98
CA PRO A 176 3.07 -20.53 -16.34
C PRO A 176 4.30 -19.61 -16.20
N ALA A 177 5.29 -20.06 -15.42
CA ALA A 177 6.55 -19.35 -15.24
C ALA A 177 7.47 -19.48 -16.48
N LEU A 178 7.25 -18.64 -17.50
CA LEU A 178 8.04 -18.61 -18.74
C LEU A 178 9.48 -18.07 -18.58
N SER A 179 9.85 -17.58 -17.39
CA SER A 179 11.22 -17.18 -17.04
C SER A 179 11.46 -17.43 -15.54
N PRO A 180 12.66 -17.88 -15.11
CA PRO A 180 12.98 -18.13 -13.70
C PRO A 180 12.88 -16.89 -12.78
N THR A 181 12.80 -15.68 -13.34
CA THR A 181 12.65 -14.41 -12.59
C THR A 181 11.26 -13.80 -12.73
N MET A 182 10.32 -14.44 -13.44
CA MET A 182 9.01 -13.88 -13.74
C MET A 182 8.01 -14.12 -12.60
N THR A 183 7.38 -13.04 -12.12
CA THR A 183 6.22 -13.09 -11.19
C THR A 183 4.93 -12.60 -11.84
N MET A 184 5.02 -11.89 -12.96
CA MET A 184 3.92 -11.39 -13.78
C MET A 184 4.37 -11.27 -15.24
N GLY A 185 3.43 -11.40 -16.19
CA GLY A 185 3.68 -11.26 -17.63
C GLY A 185 2.64 -10.36 -18.31
N THR A 186 2.93 -9.94 -19.54
CA THR A 186 2.00 -9.18 -20.38
C THR A 186 1.55 -10.03 -21.56
N VAL A 187 0.24 -10.19 -21.77
CA VAL A 187 -0.29 -10.87 -22.97
C VAL A 187 -0.24 -9.87 -24.12
N GLN A 188 0.82 -9.96 -24.94
CA GLN A 188 1.09 -8.99 -25.99
C GLN A 188 0.10 -9.15 -27.15
N ARG A 189 -0.19 -10.40 -27.54
CA ARG A 189 -1.13 -10.74 -28.63
C ARG A 189 -1.62 -12.19 -28.53
N TRP A 190 -2.86 -12.46 -28.93
CA TRP A 190 -3.34 -13.83 -29.18
C TRP A 190 -3.19 -14.18 -30.67
N GLU A 191 -2.66 -15.36 -30.99
CA GLU A 191 -2.61 -15.87 -32.38
C GLU A 191 -3.82 -16.74 -32.70
N LYS A 192 -4.29 -17.51 -31.73
CA LYS A 192 -5.45 -18.40 -31.85
C LYS A 192 -6.75 -17.69 -31.46
N LYS A 193 -7.86 -18.07 -32.11
CA LYS A 193 -9.19 -17.47 -31.86
C LYS A 193 -10.15 -18.43 -31.16
N VAL A 194 -11.10 -17.86 -30.41
CA VAL A 194 -12.18 -18.63 -29.78
C VAL A 194 -12.96 -19.40 -30.86
N GLY A 195 -13.10 -20.70 -30.69
CA GLY A 195 -13.67 -21.63 -31.67
C GLY A 195 -12.65 -22.39 -32.52
N GLU A 196 -11.36 -22.04 -32.48
CA GLU A 196 -10.33 -22.67 -33.31
C GLU A 196 -9.83 -24.00 -32.71
N LYS A 197 -9.51 -24.99 -33.56
CA LYS A 197 -8.79 -26.20 -33.12
C LYS A 197 -7.34 -25.84 -32.79
N LEU A 198 -6.86 -26.41 -31.68
CA LEU A 198 -5.51 -26.36 -31.18
C LEU A 198 -4.86 -27.75 -31.31
N SER A 199 -3.61 -27.78 -31.76
CA SER A 199 -2.75 -28.97 -31.82
C SER A 199 -1.59 -28.82 -30.84
N GLU A 200 -1.00 -29.92 -30.35
CA GLU A 200 0.23 -29.85 -29.55
C GLU A 200 1.35 -29.14 -30.33
N GLY A 201 1.97 -28.12 -29.73
CA GLY A 201 2.98 -27.26 -30.38
C GLY A 201 2.44 -26.10 -31.22
N ASP A 202 1.12 -25.89 -31.33
CA ASP A 202 0.58 -24.65 -31.93
C ASP A 202 0.92 -23.43 -31.06
N LEU A 203 1.35 -22.32 -31.67
CA LEU A 203 1.51 -21.03 -30.97
C LEU A 203 0.13 -20.48 -30.55
N LEU A 204 -0.09 -20.29 -29.25
CA LEU A 204 -1.35 -19.83 -28.66
C LEU A 204 -1.41 -18.30 -28.52
N ALA A 205 -0.36 -17.72 -27.92
CA ALA A 205 -0.24 -16.29 -27.64
C ALA A 205 1.24 -15.84 -27.54
N GLU A 206 1.51 -14.57 -27.83
CA GLU A 206 2.79 -13.91 -27.57
C GLU A 206 2.76 -13.26 -26.18
N ILE A 207 3.69 -13.64 -25.30
CA ILE A 207 3.75 -13.16 -23.91
C ILE A 207 5.06 -12.40 -23.67
N GLU A 208 4.93 -11.11 -23.36
CA GLU A 208 6.03 -10.20 -23.05
C GLU A 208 6.43 -10.35 -21.56
N THR A 209 7.67 -10.77 -21.33
CA THR A 209 8.27 -11.02 -20.01
C THR A 209 9.29 -9.93 -19.65
N ASP A 210 9.88 -10.00 -18.45
CA ASP A 210 10.94 -9.08 -18.01
C ASP A 210 12.28 -9.23 -18.76
N LYS A 211 12.38 -10.17 -19.71
CA LYS A 211 13.58 -10.49 -20.50
C LYS A 211 13.35 -10.47 -22.02
N ALA A 212 12.21 -10.97 -22.49
CA ALA A 212 11.88 -11.10 -23.91
C ALA A 212 10.37 -11.30 -24.14
N THR A 213 9.88 -11.06 -25.35
CA THR A 213 8.64 -11.70 -25.83
C THR A 213 8.92 -13.17 -26.08
N ILE A 214 8.11 -14.05 -25.50
CA ILE A 214 8.20 -15.51 -25.63
C ILE A 214 6.86 -15.99 -26.20
N GLY A 215 6.90 -16.85 -27.21
CA GLY A 215 5.71 -17.55 -27.70
C GLY A 215 5.25 -18.59 -26.69
N PHE A 216 3.98 -18.56 -26.30
CA PHE A 216 3.38 -19.58 -25.46
C PHE A 216 2.66 -20.60 -26.35
N GLU A 217 3.13 -21.85 -26.32
CA GLU A 217 2.66 -22.94 -27.17
C GLU A 217 1.63 -23.82 -26.45
N VAL A 218 0.74 -24.45 -27.23
CA VAL A 218 -0.29 -25.38 -26.75
C VAL A 218 0.34 -26.70 -26.33
N GLN A 219 0.00 -27.17 -25.11
CA GLN A 219 0.50 -28.42 -24.54
C GLN A 219 -0.49 -29.60 -24.65
N GLU A 220 -1.77 -29.35 -24.96
CA GLU A 220 -2.82 -30.37 -25.05
C GLU A 220 -3.74 -30.11 -26.24
N GLU A 221 -4.08 -31.15 -27.03
CA GLU A 221 -5.01 -31.03 -28.15
C GLU A 221 -6.44 -30.67 -27.70
N GLY A 222 -7.12 -29.81 -28.47
CA GLY A 222 -8.52 -29.48 -28.20
C GLY A 222 -9.01 -28.29 -29.01
N TYR A 223 -9.98 -27.56 -28.47
CA TYR A 223 -10.56 -26.36 -29.07
C TYR A 223 -10.56 -25.20 -28.08
N LEU A 224 -10.21 -24.00 -28.54
CA LEU A 224 -10.15 -22.80 -27.71
C LEU A 224 -11.57 -22.31 -27.35
N ALA A 225 -12.06 -22.69 -26.17
CA ALA A 225 -13.45 -22.52 -25.76
C ALA A 225 -13.77 -21.08 -25.33
N LYS A 226 -12.84 -20.42 -24.62
CA LYS A 226 -12.93 -19.01 -24.24
C LYS A 226 -11.57 -18.43 -23.87
N ILE A 227 -11.31 -17.19 -24.28
CA ILE A 227 -10.23 -16.35 -23.76
C ILE A 227 -10.75 -15.60 -22.53
N MET A 228 -10.02 -15.66 -21.42
CA MET A 228 -10.35 -14.98 -20.15
C MET A 228 -9.53 -13.69 -19.96
N VAL A 229 -8.29 -13.65 -20.46
CA VAL A 229 -7.42 -12.45 -20.42
C VAL A 229 -7.29 -11.85 -21.83
N PRO A 230 -7.81 -10.63 -22.09
CA PRO A 230 -7.75 -10.03 -23.42
C PRO A 230 -6.34 -9.60 -23.83
N GLU A 231 -6.12 -9.44 -25.13
CA GLU A 231 -4.86 -8.92 -25.68
C GLU A 231 -4.51 -7.51 -25.15
N GLY A 232 -3.21 -7.25 -24.98
CA GLY A 232 -2.71 -6.01 -24.39
C GLY A 232 -2.79 -5.92 -22.87
N THR A 233 -3.31 -6.95 -22.18
CA THR A 233 -3.37 -6.97 -20.70
C THR A 233 -1.96 -7.11 -20.10
N ARG A 234 -1.59 -6.15 -19.25
CA ARG A 234 -0.29 -6.07 -18.57
C ARG A 234 -0.35 -6.55 -17.13
N ASP A 235 0.81 -6.84 -16.56
CA ASP A 235 1.02 -7.19 -15.15
C ASP A 235 0.17 -8.41 -14.68
N VAL A 236 -0.10 -9.37 -15.57
CA VAL A 236 -0.88 -10.60 -15.29
C VAL A 236 -0.09 -11.53 -14.36
N PRO A 237 -0.57 -11.87 -13.15
CA PRO A 237 0.15 -12.74 -12.22
C PRO A 237 0.27 -14.19 -12.70
N LEU A 238 1.33 -14.89 -12.29
CA LEU A 238 1.43 -16.35 -12.47
C LEU A 238 0.20 -17.08 -11.89
N GLY A 239 -0.21 -18.17 -12.53
CA GLY A 239 -1.37 -18.96 -12.10
C GLY A 239 -2.73 -18.35 -12.47
N THR A 240 -2.78 -17.14 -13.05
CA THR A 240 -4.04 -16.56 -13.57
C THR A 240 -4.52 -17.36 -14.79
N PRO A 241 -5.79 -17.80 -14.86
CA PRO A 241 -6.34 -18.49 -16.04
C PRO A 241 -6.40 -17.54 -17.24
N LEU A 242 -5.68 -17.90 -18.32
CA LEU A 242 -5.62 -17.16 -19.57
C LEU A 242 -6.78 -17.55 -20.51
N CYS A 243 -7.07 -18.85 -20.61
CA CYS A 243 -8.11 -19.39 -21.47
C CYS A 243 -8.59 -20.79 -21.02
N ILE A 244 -9.67 -21.25 -21.64
CA ILE A 244 -10.26 -22.58 -21.46
C ILE A 244 -10.17 -23.36 -22.77
N ILE A 245 -9.77 -24.63 -22.69
CA ILE A 245 -9.73 -25.58 -23.80
C ILE A 245 -10.76 -26.70 -23.53
N VAL A 246 -11.43 -27.19 -24.58
CA VAL A 246 -12.34 -28.35 -24.52
C VAL A 246 -11.95 -29.41 -25.54
N GLU A 247 -12.20 -30.68 -25.22
CA GLU A 247 -11.93 -31.82 -26.10
C GLU A 247 -12.78 -31.81 -27.39
N LYS A 248 -13.98 -31.21 -27.35
CA LYS A 248 -15.02 -31.37 -28.38
C LYS A 248 -15.57 -30.05 -28.87
N GLU A 249 -15.72 -29.94 -30.18
CA GLU A 249 -16.26 -28.77 -30.87
C GLU A 249 -17.70 -28.42 -30.43
N SER A 250 -18.49 -29.43 -30.05
CA SER A 250 -19.85 -29.25 -29.50
C SER A 250 -19.88 -28.44 -28.20
N ASP A 251 -18.80 -28.51 -27.41
CA ASP A 251 -18.80 -28.10 -26.01
C ASP A 251 -18.35 -26.63 -25.88
N ILE A 252 -17.68 -26.09 -26.91
CA ILE A 252 -17.29 -24.67 -27.07
C ILE A 252 -18.49 -23.75 -26.78
N ALA A 253 -19.68 -24.11 -27.28
CA ALA A 253 -20.89 -23.32 -27.12
C ALA A 253 -21.32 -23.14 -25.65
N ALA A 254 -21.00 -24.10 -24.77
CA ALA A 254 -21.30 -24.01 -23.34
C ALA A 254 -20.38 -23.00 -22.61
N PHE A 255 -19.18 -22.74 -23.13
CA PHE A 255 -18.21 -21.84 -22.49
C PHE A 255 -18.28 -20.39 -22.97
N LYS A 256 -19.05 -20.09 -24.02
CA LYS A 256 -19.24 -18.73 -24.54
C LYS A 256 -19.58 -17.73 -23.42
N ASP A 257 -20.53 -18.10 -22.58
CA ASP A 257 -21.00 -17.30 -21.44
C ASP A 257 -20.40 -17.77 -20.09
N TYR A 258 -19.35 -18.62 -20.10
CA TYR A 258 -18.63 -19.00 -18.88
C TYR A 258 -18.05 -17.75 -18.22
N VAL A 259 -18.45 -17.51 -16.98
CA VAL A 259 -17.80 -16.59 -16.05
C VAL A 259 -17.30 -17.45 -14.91
N GLU A 260 -16.05 -17.25 -14.49
CA GLU A 260 -15.48 -18.03 -13.39
C GLU A 260 -16.22 -17.71 -12.10
N THR A 261 -17.04 -18.67 -11.67
CA THR A 261 -18.00 -18.52 -10.60
C THR A 261 -18.14 -19.88 -9.88
N GLY A 262 -18.10 -20.04 -8.55
CA GLY A 262 -18.21 -19.08 -7.45
C GLY A 262 -17.40 -17.78 -7.58
N VAL A 263 -18.03 -16.61 -7.52
CA VAL A 263 -19.42 -16.36 -7.02
C VAL A 263 -20.47 -16.38 -8.14
N ALA A 264 -21.42 -17.33 -8.09
CA ALA A 264 -22.57 -17.50 -8.99
C ALA A 264 -23.88 -17.58 -8.17
N GLU A 265 -25.08 -17.27 -8.66
CA GLU A 265 -25.58 -16.50 -9.83
C GLU A 265 -27.08 -16.12 -9.49
N VAL A 266 -28.05 -15.66 -10.30
CA VAL A 266 -28.29 -15.47 -11.75
C VAL A 266 -29.12 -14.17 -11.91
N SER A 267 -29.10 -13.46 -13.06
CA SER A 267 -30.27 -12.80 -13.73
C SER A 267 -29.92 -11.64 -14.69
N THR A 268 -30.76 -11.14 -15.62
CA THR A 268 -31.73 -11.67 -16.63
C THR A 268 -32.40 -10.46 -17.34
N PRO A 269 -32.94 -10.56 -18.57
CA PRO A 269 -32.44 -11.22 -19.79
C PRO A 269 -32.52 -10.19 -21.00
N PRO A 270 -32.61 -10.56 -22.30
CA PRO A 270 -32.13 -9.68 -23.40
C PRO A 270 -33.15 -9.19 -24.45
N PRO A 271 -32.74 -8.36 -25.43
CA PRO A 271 -33.37 -8.19 -26.75
C PRO A 271 -32.63 -8.90 -27.91
N ALA A 272 -33.35 -9.20 -28.99
CA ALA A 272 -32.89 -9.97 -30.17
C ALA A 272 -32.49 -9.05 -31.38
N PRO A 273 -31.96 -9.59 -32.50
CA PRO A 273 -31.09 -8.83 -33.43
C PRO A 273 -31.81 -8.08 -34.58
N ALA A 274 -31.06 -7.19 -35.26
CA ALA A 274 -31.51 -6.40 -36.41
C ALA A 274 -30.99 -6.93 -37.77
N PRO A 275 -31.77 -6.89 -38.87
CA PRO A 275 -31.33 -7.19 -40.25
C PRO A 275 -30.80 -5.95 -41.00
N ALA A 276 -30.35 -6.12 -42.25
CA ALA A 276 -29.60 -5.10 -43.01
C ALA A 276 -30.25 -4.62 -44.34
N ALA A 277 -29.92 -3.38 -44.71
CA ALA A 277 -29.72 -2.83 -46.08
C ALA A 277 -30.92 -2.61 -47.06
N VAL A 278 -31.34 -1.32 -47.16
CA VAL A 278 -31.60 -0.45 -48.38
C VAL A 278 -32.38 -0.97 -49.63
N PRO A 279 -33.20 -0.15 -50.35
CA PRO A 279 -32.89 1.25 -50.75
C PRO A 279 -34.03 2.33 -50.77
N THR A 280 -33.63 3.50 -51.29
CA THR A 280 -34.22 4.86 -51.46
C THR A 280 -35.39 5.00 -52.48
N PRO A 281 -36.02 6.19 -52.75
CA PRO A 281 -35.67 7.59 -52.40
C PRO A 281 -36.77 8.62 -51.95
N ALA A 282 -36.30 9.75 -51.40
CA ALA A 282 -36.76 11.16 -51.54
C ALA A 282 -38.17 11.68 -51.15
N ALA A 283 -38.19 12.67 -50.23
CA ALA A 283 -38.76 14.03 -50.43
C ALA A 283 -38.27 15.00 -49.31
N ALA A 284 -38.42 16.33 -49.48
CA ALA A 284 -37.63 17.36 -48.77
C ALA A 284 -38.38 18.19 -47.69
N SER A 285 -37.61 19.06 -47.01
CA SER A 285 -37.97 20.35 -46.33
C SER A 285 -38.07 20.41 -44.79
N THR A 286 -37.99 21.64 -44.27
CA THR A 286 -37.75 22.11 -42.88
C THR A 286 -38.47 23.47 -42.68
N PRO A 287 -38.45 24.15 -41.50
CA PRO A 287 -38.66 23.73 -40.10
C PRO A 287 -39.61 24.69 -39.28
N THR A 288 -39.79 24.45 -37.95
CA THR A 288 -40.12 25.47 -36.89
C THR A 288 -41.58 26.02 -36.83
N PRO A 289 -42.15 26.56 -35.70
CA PRO A 289 -41.88 26.47 -34.24
C PRO A 289 -43.06 25.89 -33.39
N ALA A 290 -42.96 25.98 -32.05
CA ALA A 290 -43.94 25.54 -31.02
C ALA A 290 -45.08 26.54 -30.69
N PRO A 291 -46.05 26.12 -29.85
CA PRO A 291 -46.34 26.84 -28.59
C PRO A 291 -46.27 25.93 -27.34
N ALA A 292 -46.51 26.48 -26.13
CA ALA A 292 -45.92 25.95 -24.90
C ALA A 292 -46.86 25.70 -23.69
N ALA A 293 -46.35 24.84 -22.79
CA ALA A 293 -46.49 24.82 -21.33
C ALA A 293 -47.85 24.55 -20.62
N ALA A 294 -47.82 23.56 -19.72
CA ALA A 294 -48.52 23.58 -18.43
C ALA A 294 -47.67 22.80 -17.39
N VAL A 295 -47.61 23.29 -16.14
CA VAL A 295 -46.86 22.67 -15.01
C VAL A 295 -47.62 22.90 -13.68
N PRO A 296 -47.25 22.35 -12.51
CA PRO A 296 -48.15 21.47 -11.75
C PRO A 296 -48.88 22.14 -10.58
N ALA A 297 -49.90 21.46 -10.04
CA ALA A 297 -50.57 21.82 -8.79
C ALA A 297 -49.88 21.18 -7.56
N GLY A 298 -49.19 22.00 -6.74
CA GLY A 298 -48.57 21.56 -5.48
C GLY A 298 -49.50 21.59 -4.26
N PRO A 299 -49.05 21.07 -3.10
CA PRO A 299 -49.83 21.05 -1.86
C PRO A 299 -50.08 22.48 -1.31
N ARG A 300 -51.32 22.74 -0.87
CA ARG A 300 -51.76 24.07 -0.42
C ARG A 300 -51.21 24.44 0.96
N LYS A 301 -50.15 25.24 1.02
CA LYS A 301 -49.82 26.01 2.24
C LYS A 301 -50.81 27.17 2.41
N GLY A 302 -51.79 26.99 3.29
CA GLY A 302 -52.78 28.01 3.67
C GLY A 302 -53.13 27.93 5.15
N ARG A 303 -53.57 29.05 5.74
CA ARG A 303 -53.91 29.10 7.17
C ARG A 303 -55.23 28.37 7.44
N VAL A 304 -55.16 27.20 8.09
CA VAL A 304 -56.34 26.36 8.36
C VAL A 304 -57.31 27.07 9.33
N PHE A 305 -58.52 27.35 8.85
CA PHE A 305 -59.60 27.90 9.66
C PHE A 305 -60.38 26.76 10.32
N ALA A 306 -60.23 26.62 11.63
CA ALA A 306 -60.95 25.63 12.44
C ALA A 306 -61.56 26.29 13.67
N SER A 307 -62.79 25.88 14.02
CA SER A 307 -63.47 26.36 15.22
C SER A 307 -62.73 25.93 16.50
N PRO A 308 -62.79 26.69 17.62
CA PRO A 308 -62.02 26.36 18.83
C PRO A 308 -62.33 24.97 19.40
N LEU A 309 -63.60 24.56 19.35
CA LEU A 309 -64.06 23.25 19.81
C LEU A 309 -63.59 22.11 18.88
N ALA A 310 -63.53 22.36 17.56
CA ALA A 310 -62.92 21.44 16.61
C ALA A 310 -61.42 21.25 16.88
N LYS A 311 -60.66 22.33 17.11
CA LYS A 311 -59.21 22.23 17.42
C LYS A 311 -58.93 21.36 18.65
N LYS A 312 -59.75 21.44 19.69
CA LYS A 312 -59.62 20.58 20.88
C LYS A 312 -59.90 19.11 20.56
N LEU A 313 -61.00 18.81 19.85
CA LEU A 313 -61.35 17.43 19.48
C LEU A 313 -60.35 16.77 18.52
N ALA A 314 -59.72 17.53 17.62
CA ALA A 314 -58.65 17.00 16.76
C ALA A 314 -57.41 16.59 17.57
N ALA A 315 -57.01 17.41 18.55
CA ALA A 315 -55.90 17.09 19.44
C ALA A 315 -56.19 15.88 20.34
N GLU A 316 -57.40 15.79 20.90
CA GLU A 316 -57.83 14.64 21.72
C GLU A 316 -57.95 13.32 20.92
N LYS A 317 -58.12 13.40 19.58
CA LYS A 317 -58.22 12.24 18.68
C LYS A 317 -56.95 11.97 17.85
N GLY A 318 -55.90 12.79 17.97
CA GLY A 318 -54.66 12.65 17.19
C GLY A 318 -54.82 12.90 15.68
N ILE A 319 -55.80 13.71 15.26
CA ILE A 319 -56.12 13.96 13.84
C ILE A 319 -55.45 15.26 13.35
N ASP A 320 -54.71 15.19 12.24
CA ASP A 320 -54.12 16.37 11.59
C ASP A 320 -55.19 17.22 10.87
N LEU A 321 -55.38 18.44 11.36
CA LEU A 321 -56.29 19.44 10.80
C LEU A 321 -55.94 19.88 9.37
N ALA A 322 -54.72 19.62 8.87
CA ALA A 322 -54.36 19.88 7.48
C ALA A 322 -54.97 18.85 6.50
N GLN A 323 -55.45 17.69 7.00
CA GLN A 323 -56.01 16.61 6.19
C GLN A 323 -57.55 16.57 6.22
N VAL A 324 -58.19 17.35 7.11
CA VAL A 324 -59.65 17.42 7.27
C VAL A 324 -60.22 18.59 6.45
N SER A 325 -61.12 18.30 5.51
CA SER A 325 -61.88 19.34 4.80
C SER A 325 -63.01 19.87 5.68
N GLY A 326 -63.10 21.20 5.86
CA GLY A 326 -64.10 21.84 6.70
C GLY A 326 -65.40 22.19 5.96
N SER A 327 -66.55 21.78 6.49
CA SER A 327 -67.86 22.01 5.86
C SER A 327 -68.59 23.28 6.32
N GLY A 328 -68.01 24.04 7.26
CA GLY A 328 -68.58 25.29 7.76
C GLY A 328 -68.36 26.50 6.83
N PRO A 329 -69.07 27.63 7.06
CA PRO A 329 -68.85 28.88 6.34
C PRO A 329 -67.37 29.30 6.31
N ASP A 330 -66.94 29.83 5.17
CA ASP A 330 -65.53 30.14 4.83
C ASP A 330 -64.58 28.91 4.85
N GLY A 331 -65.11 27.70 4.61
CA GLY A 331 -64.33 26.45 4.60
C GLY A 331 -63.86 26.02 5.99
N ARG A 332 -64.60 26.39 7.04
CA ARG A 332 -64.17 26.26 8.43
C ARG A 332 -64.43 24.86 8.99
N ILE A 333 -63.41 24.24 9.58
CA ILE A 333 -63.54 22.93 10.22
C ILE A 333 -64.41 23.04 11.48
N THR A 334 -65.50 22.28 11.47
CA THR A 334 -66.51 22.15 12.52
C THR A 334 -66.32 20.86 13.33
N ARG A 335 -67.10 20.69 14.40
CA ARG A 335 -67.12 19.43 15.16
C ARG A 335 -67.51 18.22 14.30
N LYS A 336 -68.51 18.39 13.42
CA LYS A 336 -69.01 17.28 12.58
C LYS A 336 -67.94 16.74 11.65
N ASP A 337 -67.07 17.61 11.14
CA ASP A 337 -66.01 17.22 10.20
C ASP A 337 -65.00 16.26 10.86
N ILE A 338 -64.65 16.51 12.12
CA ILE A 338 -63.73 15.67 12.91
C ILE A 338 -64.42 14.42 13.47
N ASP A 339 -65.69 14.52 13.87
CA ASP A 339 -66.46 13.36 14.30
C ASP A 339 -66.83 12.42 13.13
N THR A 340 -66.76 12.88 11.87
CA THR A 340 -66.97 12.08 10.65
C THR A 340 -65.66 11.70 9.93
N PHE A 341 -64.51 12.29 10.29
CA PHE A 341 -63.21 11.94 9.69
C PHE A 341 -62.74 10.58 10.20
N VAL A 342 -62.93 9.56 9.38
CA VAL A 342 -62.31 8.24 9.57
C VAL A 342 -60.88 8.31 9.01
N PRO A 343 -59.82 8.21 9.84
CA PRO A 343 -58.46 8.14 9.32
C PRO A 343 -58.31 6.89 8.44
N PRO A 344 -57.54 6.96 7.33
CA PRO A 344 -57.38 5.83 6.42
C PRO A 344 -56.74 4.65 7.16
N LYS A 345 -57.54 3.63 7.44
CA LYS A 345 -57.11 2.41 8.15
C LYS A 345 -56.03 1.71 7.31
N ALA A 346 -54.80 1.71 7.82
CA ALA A 346 -53.73 0.90 7.26
C ALA A 346 -54.21 -0.56 7.15
N ALA A 347 -54.20 -1.11 5.93
CA ALA A 347 -54.59 -2.48 5.72
C ALA A 347 -53.55 -3.42 6.37
N PRO A 348 -53.98 -4.51 7.04
CA PRO A 348 -53.04 -5.55 7.45
C PRO A 348 -52.37 -6.12 6.19
N ALA A 349 -51.07 -5.94 6.07
CA ALA A 349 -50.31 -6.58 5.00
C ALA A 349 -50.43 -8.10 5.18
N VAL A 350 -50.85 -8.80 4.12
CA VAL A 350 -50.84 -10.26 4.08
C VAL A 350 -49.40 -10.72 4.28
N ALA A 351 -49.18 -11.77 5.07
CA ALA A 351 -47.87 -12.35 5.28
C ALA A 351 -47.32 -12.94 3.97
N ALA A 352 -46.55 -12.12 3.24
CA ALA A 352 -45.73 -12.60 2.14
C ALA A 352 -44.59 -13.46 2.69
N ALA A 353 -44.20 -14.49 1.94
CA ALA A 353 -42.98 -15.24 2.23
C ALA A 353 -41.77 -14.30 2.25
N PRO A 354 -40.72 -14.59 3.07
CA PRO A 354 -39.57 -13.70 3.20
C PRO A 354 -38.86 -13.52 1.85
N ALA A 355 -38.96 -12.32 1.29
CA ALA A 355 -38.14 -11.92 0.16
C ALA A 355 -36.67 -11.83 0.58
N PRO A 356 -35.71 -12.18 -0.29
CA PRO A 356 -34.29 -12.09 0.04
C PRO A 356 -33.89 -10.67 0.48
N ALA A 357 -33.00 -10.60 1.48
CA ALA A 357 -32.47 -9.32 1.93
C ALA A 357 -31.75 -8.61 0.76
N ALA A 358 -32.12 -7.36 0.48
CA ALA A 358 -31.45 -6.57 -0.53
C ALA A 358 -29.98 -6.38 -0.13
N ALA A 359 -29.07 -6.83 -1.00
CA ALA A 359 -27.63 -6.64 -0.79
C ALA A 359 -27.30 -5.13 -0.65
N PRO A 360 -26.26 -4.76 0.10
CA PRO A 360 -25.80 -3.38 0.17
C PRO A 360 -25.58 -2.83 -1.24
N ALA A 361 -26.22 -1.70 -1.56
CA ALA A 361 -26.03 -1.06 -2.86
C ALA A 361 -24.55 -0.71 -3.02
N ALA A 362 -23.90 -1.28 -4.05
CA ALA A 362 -22.53 -0.94 -4.39
C ALA A 362 -22.43 0.59 -4.56
N PRO A 363 -21.34 1.23 -4.07
CA PRO A 363 -21.20 2.67 -4.18
C PRO A 363 -21.26 3.06 -5.66
N ALA A 364 -22.26 3.87 -6.02
CA ALA A 364 -22.41 4.35 -7.38
C ALA A 364 -21.10 5.05 -7.80
N PRO A 365 -20.60 4.84 -9.04
CA PRO A 365 -19.44 5.54 -9.54
C PRO A 365 -19.61 7.04 -9.28
N ALA A 366 -18.66 7.63 -8.54
CA ALA A 366 -18.76 9.01 -8.09
C ALA A 366 -19.07 9.90 -9.30
N ALA A 367 -20.21 10.61 -9.25
CA ALA A 367 -20.74 11.33 -10.40
C ALA A 367 -19.64 12.24 -10.98
N ALA A 368 -19.25 11.97 -12.22
CA ALA A 368 -18.05 12.55 -12.83
C ALA A 368 -18.03 14.06 -12.61
N ALA A 369 -17.05 14.52 -11.82
CA ALA A 369 -17.00 15.92 -11.40
C ALA A 369 -16.90 16.83 -12.64
N PRO A 370 -17.54 18.01 -12.60
CA PRO A 370 -17.78 18.81 -13.80
C PRO A 370 -16.50 19.08 -14.57
N ALA A 371 -16.51 18.67 -15.85
CA ALA A 371 -15.32 18.65 -16.70
C ALA A 371 -14.65 20.04 -16.77
N GLY A 372 -13.34 20.08 -16.55
CA GLY A 372 -12.56 21.31 -16.43
C GLY A 372 -12.27 21.76 -14.99
N THR A 373 -12.72 21.03 -13.97
CA THR A 373 -12.31 21.27 -12.56
C THR A 373 -10.94 20.68 -12.22
N TYR A 374 -10.49 19.64 -12.93
CA TYR A 374 -9.19 18.99 -12.78
C TYR A 374 -8.78 18.31 -14.11
N THR A 375 -7.53 17.83 -14.18
CA THR A 375 -6.99 17.09 -15.32
C THR A 375 -6.17 15.90 -14.83
N ASP A 376 -6.57 14.68 -15.18
CA ASP A 376 -5.82 13.47 -14.86
C ASP A 376 -4.61 13.32 -15.81
N ILE A 377 -3.44 13.02 -15.23
CA ILE A 377 -2.21 12.76 -15.97
C ILE A 377 -1.71 11.35 -15.57
N PRO A 378 -1.52 10.42 -16.53
CA PRO A 378 -1.14 9.05 -16.21
C PRO A 378 0.25 8.98 -15.56
N ILE A 379 0.39 8.15 -14.53
CA ILE A 379 1.63 7.98 -13.76
C ILE A 379 2.66 7.23 -14.61
N SER A 380 3.84 7.83 -14.82
CA SER A 380 4.95 7.16 -15.53
C SER A 380 5.60 6.08 -14.66
N ASN A 381 6.09 5.00 -15.29
CA ASN A 381 6.70 3.87 -14.57
C ASN A 381 7.89 4.30 -13.69
N ILE A 382 8.73 5.22 -14.18
CA ILE A 382 9.84 5.83 -13.41
C ILE A 382 9.31 6.48 -12.11
N ARG A 383 8.16 7.18 -12.17
CA ARG A 383 7.53 7.81 -11.00
C ARG A 383 6.93 6.76 -10.04
N LYS A 384 6.35 5.67 -10.56
CA LYS A 384 5.86 4.52 -9.76
C LYS A 384 7.00 3.91 -8.93
N VAL A 385 8.15 3.61 -9.57
CA VAL A 385 9.34 3.04 -8.91
C VAL A 385 9.97 4.00 -7.88
N ILE A 386 10.09 5.29 -8.22
CA ILE A 386 10.61 6.30 -7.27
C ILE A 386 9.67 6.44 -6.06
N ALA A 387 8.35 6.50 -6.27
CA ALA A 387 7.37 6.58 -5.18
C ALA A 387 7.46 5.35 -4.25
N GLN A 388 7.53 4.14 -4.81
CA GLN A 388 7.69 2.90 -4.03
C GLN A 388 8.96 2.93 -3.16
N ARG A 389 10.12 3.32 -3.71
CA ARG A 389 11.37 3.43 -2.94
C ARG A 389 11.32 4.50 -1.84
N LEU A 390 10.71 5.65 -2.11
CA LEU A 390 10.55 6.71 -1.12
C LEU A 390 9.58 6.31 0.00
N MET A 391 8.48 5.61 -0.33
CA MET A 391 7.55 5.05 0.66
C MET A 391 8.23 4.00 1.53
N GLN A 392 8.89 3.00 0.91
CA GLN A 392 9.66 1.99 1.62
C GLN A 392 10.66 2.62 2.59
N SER A 393 11.49 3.56 2.10
CA SER A 393 12.44 4.31 2.93
C SER A 393 11.78 5.00 4.11
N LYS A 394 10.67 5.73 3.88
CA LYS A 394 10.05 6.55 4.92
C LYS A 394 9.18 5.76 5.90
N GLN A 395 8.82 4.53 5.56
CA GLN A 395 8.07 3.61 6.42
C GLN A 395 9.00 2.68 7.24
N THR A 396 10.18 2.29 6.71
CA THR A 396 11.08 1.34 7.39
C THR A 396 12.29 1.98 8.08
N ILE A 397 12.76 3.14 7.62
CA ILE A 397 13.93 3.82 8.21
C ILE A 397 13.46 4.87 9.23
N PRO A 398 13.79 4.74 10.52
CA PRO A 398 13.53 5.77 11.53
C PRO A 398 14.47 6.97 11.30
N HIS A 399 14.02 7.87 10.43
CA HIS A 399 14.74 9.09 10.09
C HIS A 399 14.73 10.08 11.26
N TYR A 400 15.92 10.47 11.70
CA TYR A 400 16.11 11.73 12.44
C TYR A 400 16.97 12.69 11.63
N TYR A 401 17.00 13.96 12.04
CA TYR A 401 17.66 15.04 11.32
C TYR A 401 18.57 15.83 12.25
N LEU A 402 19.80 16.08 11.81
CA LEU A 402 20.75 16.98 12.46
C LEU A 402 21.08 18.12 11.49
N SER A 403 21.12 19.35 12.00
CA SER A 403 21.33 20.54 11.17
C SER A 403 22.42 21.42 11.77
N VAL A 404 23.33 21.93 10.92
CA VAL A 404 24.41 22.83 11.31
C VAL A 404 24.58 23.92 10.25
N ASP A 405 24.96 25.11 10.71
CA ASP A 405 25.46 26.17 9.84
C ASP A 405 26.98 26.07 9.71
N VAL A 406 27.49 26.27 8.49
CA VAL A 406 28.91 26.14 8.12
C VAL A 406 29.41 27.45 7.53
N ASN A 407 30.55 27.96 7.98
CA ASN A 407 31.24 29.08 7.33
C ASN A 407 31.93 28.59 6.04
N MET A 408 31.62 29.24 4.91
CA MET A 408 32.13 28.89 3.58
C MET A 408 33.21 29.85 3.05
N ASP A 409 33.58 30.90 3.78
CA ASP A 409 34.47 31.96 3.30
C ASP A 409 35.83 31.42 2.82
N GLN A 410 36.51 30.60 3.63
CA GLN A 410 37.80 29.99 3.25
C GLN A 410 37.68 29.05 2.04
N VAL A 411 36.55 28.35 1.89
CA VAL A 411 36.28 27.50 0.71
C VAL A 411 36.01 28.35 -0.53
N LEU A 412 35.35 29.50 -0.40
CA LEU A 412 35.13 30.43 -1.52
C LEU A 412 36.43 31.11 -1.95
N GLU A 413 37.30 31.46 -1.02
CA GLU A 413 38.64 32.02 -1.26
C GLU A 413 39.56 31.00 -1.95
N LEU A 414 39.79 29.82 -1.34
CA LEU A 414 40.58 28.75 -1.94
C LEU A 414 40.02 28.31 -3.30
N ARG A 415 38.70 28.28 -3.46
CA ARG A 415 38.07 28.01 -4.75
C ARG A 415 38.37 29.09 -5.79
N LYS A 416 38.49 30.36 -5.40
CA LYS A 416 38.90 31.45 -6.32
C LYS A 416 40.33 31.22 -6.78
N GLU A 417 41.27 31.03 -5.85
CA GLU A 417 42.68 30.76 -6.13
C GLU A 417 42.87 29.56 -7.07
N LEU A 418 42.26 28.41 -6.73
CA LEU A 418 42.38 27.19 -7.53
C LEU A 418 41.72 27.29 -8.92
N ASN A 419 40.76 28.20 -9.13
CA ASN A 419 40.22 28.49 -10.47
C ASN A 419 41.07 29.52 -11.24
N GLU A 420 41.90 30.33 -10.57
CA GLU A 420 42.89 31.20 -11.21
C GLU A 420 44.13 30.41 -11.67
N VAL A 421 44.47 29.31 -10.96
CA VAL A 421 45.47 28.30 -11.39
C VAL A 421 44.89 27.42 -12.51
N LYS A 422 44.78 27.98 -13.72
CA LYS A 422 44.17 27.37 -14.93
C LYS A 422 44.86 26.11 -15.50
N ALA A 423 45.76 25.47 -14.76
CA ALA A 423 46.66 24.41 -15.22
C ALA A 423 45.99 23.16 -15.85
N GLN A 424 44.68 22.96 -15.64
CA GLN A 424 43.93 21.80 -16.15
C GLN A 424 42.61 22.16 -16.85
N ASN A 425 42.28 23.44 -17.02
CA ASN A 425 41.00 23.92 -17.59
C ASN A 425 39.71 23.40 -16.88
N ILE A 426 39.83 22.88 -15.65
CA ILE A 426 38.71 22.39 -14.83
C ILE A 426 38.19 23.53 -13.95
N LYS A 427 36.86 23.72 -13.94
CA LYS A 427 36.19 24.79 -13.16
C LYS A 427 35.60 24.25 -11.86
N LEU A 428 36.33 24.34 -10.76
CA LEU A 428 35.89 23.82 -9.47
C LEU A 428 34.60 24.49 -8.97
N SER A 429 33.66 23.67 -8.51
CA SER A 429 32.40 24.06 -7.87
C SER A 429 32.51 23.93 -6.34
N VAL A 430 31.58 24.54 -5.60
CA VAL A 430 31.47 24.33 -4.14
C VAL A 430 31.06 22.87 -3.82
N ASN A 431 30.33 22.23 -4.73
CA ASN A 431 29.87 20.86 -4.58
C ASN A 431 31.03 19.84 -4.54
N ASP A 432 32.14 20.13 -5.22
CA ASP A 432 33.32 19.26 -5.26
C ASP A 432 34.04 19.21 -3.90
N PHE A 433 34.12 20.36 -3.21
CA PHE A 433 34.61 20.45 -1.82
C PHE A 433 33.67 19.73 -0.85
N ILE A 434 32.35 19.84 -1.03
CA ILE A 434 31.35 19.14 -0.20
C ILE A 434 31.46 17.63 -0.36
N ILE A 435 31.61 17.13 -1.60
CA ILE A 435 31.85 15.71 -1.88
C ILE A 435 33.13 15.24 -1.18
N LYS A 436 34.26 15.96 -1.33
CA LYS A 436 35.51 15.57 -0.67
C LYS A 436 35.43 15.62 0.86
N ALA A 437 34.83 16.67 1.43
CA ALA A 437 34.66 16.83 2.88
C ALA A 437 33.78 15.72 3.47
N SER A 438 32.66 15.40 2.82
CA SER A 438 31.78 14.30 3.24
C SER A 438 32.47 12.93 3.14
N ALA A 439 33.25 12.70 2.07
CA ALA A 439 34.01 11.46 1.92
C ALA A 439 35.11 11.29 2.98
N LEU A 440 35.80 12.37 3.36
CA LEU A 440 36.79 12.33 4.46
C LEU A 440 36.12 12.21 5.84
N ALA A 441 34.95 12.81 6.05
CA ALA A 441 34.16 12.63 7.28
C ALA A 441 33.68 11.17 7.42
N CYS A 442 33.23 10.54 6.32
CA CYS A 442 32.90 9.12 6.27
C CYS A 442 34.09 8.16 6.48
N LEU A 443 35.34 8.60 6.26
CA LEU A 443 36.52 7.81 6.65
C LEU A 443 36.82 7.92 8.16
N LYS A 444 36.55 9.08 8.77
CA LYS A 444 36.78 9.30 10.21
C LYS A 444 35.70 8.69 11.10
N ILE A 445 34.45 8.76 10.66
CA ILE A 445 33.25 8.25 11.36
C ILE A 445 32.57 7.23 10.42
N PRO A 446 33.09 6.00 10.33
CA PRO A 446 32.69 5.02 9.32
C PRO A 446 31.30 4.40 9.57
N GLU A 447 30.73 4.57 10.75
CA GLU A 447 29.34 4.23 11.08
C GLU A 447 28.38 4.94 10.13
N CYS A 448 28.65 6.22 9.82
CA CYS A 448 27.88 7.01 8.85
C CYS A 448 28.05 6.54 7.39
N ASN A 449 29.03 5.67 7.11
CA ASN A 449 29.26 5.01 5.82
C ASN A 449 28.84 3.54 5.86
N SER A 450 27.75 3.23 6.56
CA SER A 450 27.22 1.87 6.72
C SER A 450 25.82 1.72 6.09
N SER A 451 25.34 0.49 6.00
CA SER A 451 24.01 0.12 5.49
C SER A 451 23.38 -0.93 6.40
N TRP A 452 22.10 -0.75 6.72
CA TRP A 452 21.32 -1.75 7.47
C TRP A 452 20.95 -2.91 6.53
N MET A 453 21.59 -4.06 6.69
CA MET A 453 21.04 -5.34 6.21
C MET A 453 20.31 -5.98 7.39
N GLU A 454 19.19 -6.67 7.14
CA GLU A 454 18.25 -7.10 8.19
C GLU A 454 18.87 -7.97 9.30
N THR A 455 19.96 -8.68 8.98
CA THR A 455 20.72 -9.51 9.93
C THR A 455 22.04 -8.89 10.40
N VAL A 456 22.59 -7.90 9.68
CA VAL A 456 23.93 -7.33 9.95
C VAL A 456 24.05 -5.87 9.49
N ILE A 457 24.68 -5.02 10.30
CA ILE A 457 25.12 -3.69 9.82
C ILE A 457 26.35 -3.89 8.91
N ARG A 458 26.21 -3.55 7.63
CA ARG A 458 27.32 -3.57 6.67
C ARG A 458 28.04 -2.24 6.70
N GLN A 459 29.23 -2.21 7.29
CA GLN A 459 30.12 -1.06 7.28
C GLN A 459 31.00 -1.06 6.03
N ASN A 460 31.03 0.04 5.27
CA ASN A 460 31.83 0.15 4.06
C ASN A 460 33.14 0.90 4.33
N HIS A 461 34.28 0.33 3.95
CA HIS A 461 35.59 1.00 4.02
C HIS A 461 35.89 1.88 2.78
N VAL A 462 35.15 1.67 1.69
CA VAL A 462 35.14 2.53 0.50
C VAL A 462 33.96 3.50 0.62
N VAL A 463 34.22 4.79 0.38
CA VAL A 463 33.18 5.82 0.27
C VAL A 463 32.90 6.13 -1.19
N ASP A 464 31.65 5.89 -1.61
CA ASP A 464 31.11 6.15 -2.95
C ASP A 464 29.93 7.12 -2.83
N VAL A 465 30.05 8.30 -3.44
CA VAL A 465 29.12 9.41 -3.19
C VAL A 465 28.11 9.57 -4.32
N SER A 466 26.85 9.24 -4.05
CA SER A 466 25.71 9.51 -4.93
C SER A 466 25.39 11.01 -4.93
N VAL A 467 25.44 11.67 -6.09
CA VAL A 467 25.10 13.10 -6.24
C VAL A 467 23.71 13.22 -6.88
N ALA A 468 22.76 13.82 -6.17
CA ALA A 468 21.39 13.96 -6.68
C ALA A 468 21.31 15.05 -7.77
N VAL A 469 20.93 14.65 -8.98
CA VAL A 469 20.78 15.51 -10.17
C VAL A 469 19.33 15.54 -10.61
N SER A 470 18.76 16.74 -10.70
CA SER A 470 17.42 16.96 -11.26
C SER A 470 17.47 16.98 -12.79
N THR A 471 16.58 16.22 -13.44
CA THR A 471 16.38 16.20 -14.89
C THR A 471 14.89 16.37 -15.22
N ALA A 472 14.54 16.61 -16.49
CA ALA A 472 13.14 16.70 -16.91
C ALA A 472 12.36 15.39 -16.67
N SER A 473 13.06 14.25 -16.67
CA SER A 473 12.49 12.91 -16.42
C SER A 473 12.19 12.66 -14.94
N GLY A 474 12.88 13.35 -14.03
CA GLY A 474 12.77 13.16 -12.58
C GLY A 474 14.10 13.37 -11.84
N LEU A 475 14.27 12.68 -10.72
CA LEU A 475 15.52 12.66 -9.96
C LEU A 475 16.37 11.46 -10.38
N ILE A 476 17.67 11.67 -10.62
CA ILE A 476 18.65 10.60 -10.84
C ILE A 476 19.88 10.85 -9.95
N THR A 477 20.54 9.78 -9.51
CA THR A 477 21.63 9.82 -8.51
C THR A 477 22.91 9.18 -9.06
N PRO A 478 23.62 9.84 -10.01
CA PRO A 478 24.96 9.41 -10.42
C PRO A 478 25.93 9.20 -9.24
N ILE A 479 26.76 8.17 -9.30
CA ILE A 479 27.70 7.78 -8.24
C ILE A 479 29.13 8.21 -8.59
N VAL A 480 29.75 8.99 -7.71
CA VAL A 480 31.20 9.28 -7.74
C VAL A 480 31.93 8.20 -6.94
N PHE A 481 32.37 7.17 -7.64
CA PHE A 481 33.13 6.06 -7.05
C PHE A 481 34.47 6.52 -6.45
N ASN A 482 34.84 5.96 -5.31
CA ASN A 482 36.07 6.21 -4.57
C ASN A 482 36.36 7.69 -4.32
N ALA A 483 35.33 8.50 -4.01
CA ALA A 483 35.46 9.94 -3.76
C ALA A 483 36.46 10.29 -2.65
N HIS A 484 36.69 9.36 -1.71
CA HIS A 484 37.65 9.49 -0.63
C HIS A 484 39.11 9.52 -1.10
N THR A 485 39.52 8.72 -2.10
CA THR A 485 40.90 8.77 -2.65
C THR A 485 41.07 9.85 -3.72
N LYS A 486 40.04 10.16 -4.51
CA LYS A 486 40.12 11.12 -5.62
C LYS A 486 40.44 12.54 -5.15
N GLY A 487 41.18 13.27 -6.00
CA GLY A 487 41.42 14.71 -5.84
C GLY A 487 40.27 15.55 -6.41
N LEU A 488 40.14 16.80 -5.95
CA LEU A 488 39.04 17.72 -6.31
C LEU A 488 38.85 17.88 -7.83
N ALA A 489 39.94 17.96 -8.60
CA ALA A 489 39.88 18.07 -10.05
C ALA A 489 39.25 16.83 -10.73
N SER A 490 39.58 15.62 -10.26
CA SER A 490 38.97 14.37 -10.74
C SER A 490 37.50 14.29 -10.34
N ILE A 491 37.15 14.65 -9.10
CA ILE A 491 35.75 14.69 -8.64
C ILE A 491 34.93 15.65 -9.52
N SER A 492 35.44 16.86 -9.78
CA SER A 492 34.76 17.87 -10.60
C SER A 492 34.57 17.42 -12.06
N SER A 493 35.55 16.70 -12.62
CA SER A 493 35.46 16.08 -13.95
C SER A 493 34.41 14.96 -13.98
N ASP A 494 34.46 14.02 -13.02
CA ASP A 494 33.53 12.89 -12.92
C ASP A 494 32.08 13.38 -12.77
N VAL A 495 31.84 14.31 -11.83
CA VAL A 495 30.53 14.93 -11.60
C VAL A 495 30.03 15.65 -12.85
N SER A 496 30.89 16.38 -13.56
CA SER A 496 30.52 17.08 -14.80
C SER A 496 30.13 16.11 -15.92
N ALA A 497 30.90 15.03 -16.10
CA ALA A 497 30.62 14.00 -17.11
C ALA A 497 29.33 13.22 -16.79
N LEU A 498 29.16 12.79 -15.54
CA LEU A 498 27.97 12.08 -15.08
C LEU A 498 26.72 12.98 -15.15
N ALA A 499 26.82 14.26 -14.79
CA ALA A 499 25.70 15.21 -14.91
C ALA A 499 25.33 15.52 -16.38
N ALA A 500 26.28 15.45 -17.31
CA ALA A 500 25.99 15.54 -18.75
C ALA A 500 25.23 14.29 -19.22
N LYS A 501 25.77 13.08 -18.97
CA LYS A 501 25.08 11.81 -19.27
C LYS A 501 23.67 11.74 -18.67
N ALA A 502 23.48 12.27 -17.45
CA ALA A 502 22.21 12.28 -16.74
C ALA A 502 21.15 13.12 -17.46
N ARG A 503 21.50 14.33 -17.90
CA ARG A 503 20.60 15.21 -18.67
C ARG A 503 20.27 14.62 -20.05
N GLU A 504 21.18 13.87 -20.63
CA GLU A 504 20.98 13.14 -21.89
C GLU A 504 20.25 11.79 -21.72
N ASN A 505 19.94 11.37 -20.49
CA ASN A 505 19.39 10.04 -20.14
C ASN A 505 20.25 8.85 -20.64
N LYS A 506 21.59 8.99 -20.66
CA LYS A 506 22.56 7.99 -21.15
C LYS A 506 23.33 7.24 -20.04
N LEU A 507 22.94 7.40 -18.78
CA LEU A 507 23.58 6.67 -17.67
C LEU A 507 23.37 5.15 -17.80
N GLN A 508 24.42 4.40 -17.49
CA GLN A 508 24.33 2.95 -17.34
C GLN A 508 23.79 2.59 -15.93
N PRO A 509 23.12 1.44 -15.75
CA PRO A 509 22.58 1.02 -14.44
C PRO A 509 23.59 1.08 -13.30
N HIS A 510 24.84 0.66 -13.54
CA HIS A 510 25.91 0.69 -12.54
C HIS A 510 26.33 2.11 -12.14
N GLU A 511 26.04 3.14 -12.95
CA GLU A 511 26.40 4.53 -12.63
C GLU A 511 25.42 5.19 -11.64
N PHE A 512 24.27 4.57 -11.34
CA PHE A 512 23.26 5.11 -10.40
C PHE A 512 22.63 4.08 -9.44
N GLN A 513 23.06 2.81 -9.48
CA GLN A 513 22.64 1.78 -8.53
C GLN A 513 23.76 1.49 -7.52
N GLY A 514 23.46 1.63 -6.22
CA GLY A 514 24.44 1.54 -5.14
C GLY A 514 24.86 2.91 -4.64
N GLY A 515 26.17 3.11 -4.40
CA GLY A 515 26.71 4.22 -3.62
C GLY A 515 26.48 4.01 -2.12
N THR A 516 27.36 4.56 -1.29
CA THR A 516 27.29 4.40 0.19
C THR A 516 26.68 5.61 0.89
N PHE A 517 26.72 6.79 0.26
CA PHE A 517 26.27 8.05 0.84
C PHE A 517 25.67 8.96 -0.23
N THR A 518 24.52 9.61 0.02
CA THR A 518 23.90 10.55 -0.92
C THR A 518 24.11 12.02 -0.51
N ILE A 519 24.36 12.89 -1.48
CA ILE A 519 24.33 14.36 -1.33
C ILE A 519 23.28 14.94 -2.27
N SER A 520 22.42 15.80 -1.74
CA SER A 520 21.44 16.59 -2.49
C SER A 520 21.64 18.08 -2.22
N ASN A 521 21.66 18.90 -3.27
CA ASN A 521 22.00 20.31 -3.20
C ASN A 521 20.91 21.14 -3.90
N LEU A 522 20.16 21.91 -3.12
CA LEU A 522 19.09 22.80 -3.60
C LEU A 522 19.45 24.29 -3.44
N GLY A 523 20.70 24.61 -3.09
CA GLY A 523 21.16 25.99 -2.93
C GLY A 523 21.03 26.84 -4.20
N MET A 524 21.05 26.21 -5.39
CA MET A 524 20.80 26.89 -6.66
C MET A 524 19.35 27.40 -6.83
N PHE A 525 18.41 26.88 -6.03
CA PHE A 525 16.99 27.29 -6.02
C PHE A 525 16.67 28.26 -4.87
N GLY A 526 17.68 28.75 -4.13
CA GLY A 526 17.48 29.66 -2.99
C GLY A 526 16.92 29.02 -1.73
N ILE A 527 16.85 27.68 -1.66
CA ILE A 527 16.34 26.95 -0.49
C ILE A 527 17.33 27.06 0.67
N LYS A 528 16.96 27.74 1.76
CA LYS A 528 17.83 27.93 2.94
C LYS A 528 18.15 26.63 3.67
N ASN A 529 17.14 25.79 3.93
CA ASN A 529 17.27 24.50 4.59
C ASN A 529 16.17 23.56 4.05
N PHE A 530 16.48 22.27 3.92
CA PHE A 530 15.52 21.21 3.67
C PHE A 530 16.03 19.89 4.28
N SER A 531 15.12 18.96 4.55
CA SER A 531 15.47 17.59 4.90
C SER A 531 15.19 16.68 3.71
N ALA A 532 16.09 15.74 3.43
CA ALA A 532 15.91 14.76 2.37
C ALA A 532 15.41 13.41 2.93
N ILE A 533 14.94 12.54 2.03
CA ILE A 533 14.62 11.14 2.36
C ILE A 533 15.82 10.29 1.92
N ILE A 534 16.26 9.39 2.79
CA ILE A 534 17.41 8.50 2.55
C ILE A 534 17.08 7.54 1.39
N ASN A 535 18.06 7.22 0.55
CA ASN A 535 17.91 6.22 -0.51
C ASN A 535 18.36 4.83 0.01
N PRO A 536 17.47 3.84 0.20
CA PRO A 536 17.89 2.51 0.61
C PRO A 536 18.85 1.88 -0.42
N PRO A 537 19.91 1.17 0.00
CA PRO A 537 20.19 0.69 1.36
C PRO A 537 21.06 1.61 2.24
N GLN A 538 21.34 2.84 1.81
CA GLN A 538 22.24 3.77 2.53
C GLN A 538 21.66 4.17 3.89
N ALA A 539 22.50 4.49 4.88
CA ALA A 539 22.06 4.98 6.20
C ALA A 539 21.93 6.52 6.29
N CYS A 540 22.52 7.28 5.36
CA CYS A 540 22.67 8.73 5.46
C CYS A 540 22.39 9.48 4.14
N ILE A 541 21.81 10.67 4.24
CA ILE A 541 21.73 11.65 3.14
C ILE A 541 22.01 13.08 3.63
N LEU A 542 22.86 13.79 2.91
CA LEU A 542 23.20 15.19 3.18
C LEU A 542 22.36 16.14 2.30
N ALA A 543 21.61 17.04 2.93
CA ALA A 543 20.87 18.12 2.28
C ALA A 543 21.63 19.44 2.43
N VAL A 544 21.97 20.09 1.31
CA VAL A 544 22.77 21.31 1.25
C VAL A 544 21.91 22.49 0.78
N GLY A 545 21.74 23.47 1.67
CA GLY A 545 21.02 24.71 1.39
C GLY A 545 21.83 25.74 0.60
N GLY A 546 21.20 26.88 0.32
CA GLY A 546 21.84 28.06 -0.25
C GLY A 546 22.81 28.71 0.74
N SER A 547 23.86 29.35 0.23
CA SER A 547 24.73 30.17 1.06
C SER A 547 24.15 31.58 1.18
N GLU A 548 23.97 32.06 2.40
CA GLU A 548 23.47 33.40 2.73
C GLU A 548 24.55 34.21 3.42
N LYS A 549 24.55 35.53 3.20
CA LYS A 549 25.40 36.45 3.97
C LYS A 549 24.75 36.74 5.30
N ARG A 550 25.42 36.40 6.40
CA ARG A 550 24.95 36.67 7.76
C ARG A 550 25.94 37.58 8.49
N LEU A 551 25.41 38.49 9.30
CA LEU A 551 26.18 39.28 10.25
C LEU A 551 26.49 38.41 11.46
N ILE A 552 27.76 38.33 11.85
CA ILE A 552 28.23 37.59 13.01
C ILE A 552 29.05 38.55 13.90
N PRO A 553 28.91 38.53 15.24
CA PRO A 553 29.75 39.32 16.13
C PRO A 553 31.24 39.03 15.91
N ALA A 554 32.06 40.07 15.89
CA ALA A 554 33.50 39.95 15.65
C ALA A 554 34.28 41.01 16.43
N ASP A 555 35.49 40.67 16.88
CA ASP A 555 36.37 41.52 17.69
C ASP A 555 37.11 42.58 16.83
N ASN A 556 36.36 43.26 15.95
CA ASN A 556 36.83 44.33 15.08
C ASN A 556 36.20 45.68 15.49
N GLU A 557 36.69 46.81 14.96
CA GLU A 557 36.20 48.16 15.32
C GLU A 557 34.69 48.41 15.05
N LYS A 558 34.04 47.55 14.26
CA LYS A 558 32.60 47.62 13.95
C LYS A 558 31.76 46.69 14.82
N GLY A 559 32.38 45.77 15.54
CA GLY A 559 31.73 44.74 16.37
C GLY A 559 31.07 43.59 15.59
N PHE A 560 31.20 43.55 14.26
CA PHE A 560 30.60 42.52 13.41
C PHE A 560 31.37 42.31 12.10
N ASP A 561 31.26 41.10 11.55
CA ASP A 561 31.71 40.74 10.20
C ASP A 561 30.58 40.13 9.37
N VAL A 562 30.73 40.15 8.04
CA VAL A 562 29.78 39.60 7.06
C VAL A 562 30.32 38.28 6.52
N VAL A 563 29.77 37.17 7.01
CA VAL A 563 30.22 35.81 6.71
C VAL A 563 29.25 35.11 5.76
N ASN A 564 29.75 34.32 4.80
CA ASN A 564 28.91 33.47 3.96
C ASN A 564 28.62 32.14 4.68
N ILE A 565 27.43 32.01 5.26
CA ILE A 565 26.96 30.82 5.95
C ILE A 565 26.19 29.92 4.99
N MET A 566 26.42 28.61 5.06
CA MET A 566 25.65 27.59 4.36
C MET A 566 25.01 26.65 5.39
N SER A 567 23.69 26.52 5.35
CA SER A 567 22.97 25.59 6.24
C SER A 567 22.97 24.18 5.64
N VAL A 568 23.28 23.18 6.46
CA VAL A 568 23.44 21.79 6.03
C VAL A 568 22.70 20.87 6.99
N THR A 569 21.88 19.99 6.45
CA THR A 569 21.05 19.05 7.23
C THR A 569 21.37 17.62 6.83
N LEU A 570 21.91 16.85 7.76
CA LEU A 570 22.13 15.41 7.63
C LEU A 570 20.87 14.68 8.10
N SER A 571 20.37 13.75 7.29
CA SER A 571 19.27 12.84 7.66
C SER A 571 19.84 11.43 7.81
N CYS A 572 19.59 10.79 8.94
CA CYS A 572 20.22 9.54 9.35
C CYS A 572 19.21 8.46 9.76
N ASP A 573 19.57 7.20 9.51
CA ASP A 573 18.93 6.01 10.07
C ASP A 573 19.38 5.80 11.53
N HIS A 574 18.46 6.01 12.48
CA HIS A 574 18.79 5.90 13.91
C HIS A 574 19.10 4.45 14.37
N ARG A 575 18.95 3.44 13.52
CA ARG A 575 19.38 2.04 13.81
C ARG A 575 20.87 1.80 13.59
N VAL A 576 21.54 2.71 12.87
CA VAL A 576 22.94 2.60 12.46
C VAL A 576 23.78 3.77 12.97
N VAL A 577 23.20 4.97 13.00
CA VAL A 577 23.88 6.20 13.39
C VAL A 577 23.12 6.82 14.56
N ASP A 578 23.76 6.85 15.74
CA ASP A 578 23.22 7.56 16.90
C ASP A 578 23.38 9.08 16.78
N GLY A 579 22.57 9.83 17.53
CA GLY A 579 22.65 11.29 17.62
C GLY A 579 24.07 11.81 17.91
N ALA A 580 24.85 11.12 18.75
CA ALA A 580 26.23 11.47 19.04
C ALA A 580 27.18 11.22 17.83
N VAL A 581 27.00 10.11 17.11
CA VAL A 581 27.82 9.72 15.95
C VAL A 581 27.54 10.66 14.77
N GLY A 582 26.27 10.94 14.48
CA GLY A 582 25.89 11.92 13.46
C GLY A 582 26.38 13.34 13.79
N ALA A 583 26.41 13.72 15.06
CA ALA A 583 26.98 15.00 15.50
C ALA A 583 28.51 15.04 15.35
N GLN A 584 29.22 13.94 15.61
CA GLN A 584 30.67 13.82 15.36
C GLN A 584 31.00 13.90 13.85
N TRP A 585 30.23 13.22 13.01
CA TRP A 585 30.37 13.32 11.55
C TRP A 585 30.17 14.76 11.06
N LEU A 586 29.11 15.43 11.53
CA LEU A 586 28.86 16.84 11.21
C LEU A 586 29.95 17.77 11.74
N ALA A 587 30.54 17.47 12.90
CA ALA A 587 31.66 18.25 13.44
C ALA A 587 32.93 18.09 12.58
N GLU A 588 33.27 16.88 12.12
CA GLU A 588 34.40 16.68 11.20
C GLU A 588 34.13 17.28 9.81
N PHE A 589 32.94 17.07 9.25
CA PHE A 589 32.51 17.71 7.99
C PHE A 589 32.61 19.24 8.07
N ARG A 590 32.15 19.83 9.18
CA ARG A 590 32.26 21.28 9.40
C ARG A 590 33.71 21.73 9.53
N LYS A 591 34.56 21.02 10.30
CA LYS A 591 36.02 21.32 10.40
C LYS A 591 36.70 21.30 9.03
N PHE A 592 36.39 20.33 8.17
CA PHE A 592 36.95 20.24 6.83
C PHE A 592 36.54 21.42 5.94
N LEU A 593 35.29 21.90 6.01
CA LEU A 593 34.86 23.07 5.24
C LEU A 593 35.30 24.42 5.86
N GLU A 594 35.31 24.55 7.17
CA GLU A 594 35.80 25.75 7.88
C GLU A 594 37.32 25.94 7.74
N LYS A 595 38.06 24.86 7.46
CA LYS A 595 39.52 24.86 7.27
C LYS A 595 39.93 23.92 6.13
N PRO A 596 39.72 24.28 4.85
CA PRO A 596 39.86 23.37 3.71
C PRO A 596 41.28 22.83 3.49
N VAL A 597 42.31 23.50 4.03
CA VAL A 597 43.70 22.98 4.06
C VAL A 597 43.77 21.61 4.77
N THR A 598 42.87 21.32 5.71
CA THR A 598 42.81 20.03 6.41
C THR A 598 42.31 18.86 5.54
N MET A 599 41.82 19.11 4.32
CA MET A 599 41.49 18.06 3.34
C MET A 599 42.72 17.50 2.59
N LEU A 600 43.92 18.02 2.88
CA LEU A 600 45.20 17.54 2.35
C LEU A 600 45.90 16.52 3.27
N LEU A 601 45.29 16.22 4.42
CA LEU A 601 45.72 15.23 5.42
C LEU A 601 44.90 13.94 5.28
#